data_AF-A0A7S4SNK1-F1
#
_entry.id   AF-A0A7S4SNK1-F1
#
_cell.length_a   1.000
_cell.length_b   1.000
_cell.length_c   1.000
_cell.angle_alpha   90.00
_cell.angle_beta   90.00
_cell.angle_gamma   90.00
#
_symmetry.space_group_name_H-M   'P 1'
#
loop_
_entity.id
_entity.type
_entity.pdbx_description
1 polymer ?
#
loop_
_entity_poly.entity_id
_entity_poly.type
_entity_poly.pdbx_seq_one_letter_code
_entity_poly.pdbx_strand_id
1 'polypeptide(L)'
;VERWKSREKEWDDRISSLVDFVNREERLPRGWASDPDERRLASWLARVPSPYAEGGLSEEKMDVLRACGWRANASQWQYKCDGLAAFVKHVHRFPSLGSRNASEKSLAAWMSSQRARHLNGQLPR
;
A
#
# COMPACT_ATOMS: atom_id res chain seq x y z
N VAL A 1 28.87 9.64 -13.57
CA VAL A 1 27.97 10.39 -12.65
C VAL A 1 26.53 10.45 -13.19
N GLU A 2 26.30 9.97 -14.42
CA GLU A 2 25.03 10.03 -15.16
C GLU A 2 23.90 9.13 -14.62
N ARG A 3 24.22 8.02 -13.96
CA ARG A 3 23.23 6.98 -13.62
C ARG A 3 22.20 7.39 -12.55
N TRP A 4 22.52 8.40 -11.73
CA TRP A 4 21.65 8.88 -10.65
C TRP A 4 20.65 9.94 -11.12
N LYS A 5 21.08 10.86 -12.00
CA LYS A 5 20.20 11.86 -12.62
C LYS A 5 19.06 11.24 -13.45
N SER A 6 19.31 10.11 -14.10
CA SER A 6 18.27 9.43 -14.89
C SER A 6 17.16 8.82 -14.03
N ARG A 7 17.48 8.28 -12.84
CA ARG A 7 16.47 7.70 -11.93
C ARG A 7 15.58 8.74 -11.27
N GLU A 8 16.10 9.94 -11.02
CA GLU A 8 15.30 11.05 -10.49
C GLU A 8 14.33 11.58 -11.54
N LYS A 9 14.80 11.80 -12.78
CA LYS A 9 13.92 12.23 -13.87
C LYS A 9 12.80 11.22 -14.15
N GLU A 10 13.12 9.92 -14.19
CA GLU A 10 12.12 8.87 -14.35
C GLU A 10 11.11 8.81 -13.19
N TRP A 11 11.52 9.21 -11.98
CA TRP A 11 10.62 9.31 -10.85
C TRP A 11 9.65 10.48 -11.02
N ASP A 12 10.16 11.65 -11.37
CA ASP A 12 9.38 12.88 -11.52
C ASP A 12 8.37 12.79 -12.67
N ASP A 13 8.75 12.17 -13.78
CA ASP A 13 7.85 11.92 -14.91
C ASP A 13 6.69 10.98 -14.50
N ARG A 14 6.98 9.96 -13.68
CA ARG A 14 5.98 8.97 -13.22
C ARG A 14 5.07 9.51 -12.12
N ILE A 15 5.60 10.28 -11.17
CA ILE A 15 4.78 10.91 -10.13
C ILE A 15 3.83 11.93 -10.75
N SER A 16 4.30 12.70 -11.75
CA SER A 16 3.45 13.65 -12.49
C SER A 16 2.34 12.93 -13.23
N SER A 17 2.67 11.84 -13.95
CA SER A 17 1.67 11.01 -14.64
C SER A 17 0.65 10.40 -13.67
N LEU A 18 1.06 10.03 -12.46
CA LEU A 18 0.15 9.53 -11.42
C LEU A 18 -0.77 10.63 -10.91
N VAL A 19 -0.23 11.81 -10.61
CA VAL A 19 -1.01 12.97 -10.14
C VAL A 19 -2.07 13.35 -11.17
N ASP A 20 -1.69 13.44 -12.44
CA ASP A 20 -2.63 13.74 -13.54
C ASP A 20 -3.72 12.67 -13.66
N PHE A 21 -3.34 11.39 -13.55
CA PHE A 21 -4.30 10.29 -13.57
C PHE A 21 -5.30 10.38 -12.40
N VAL A 22 -4.81 10.60 -11.18
CA VAL A 22 -5.67 10.69 -9.99
C VAL A 22 -6.56 11.93 -10.04
N ASN A 23 -6.07 13.05 -10.55
CA ASN A 23 -6.87 14.26 -10.75
C ASN A 23 -7.97 14.05 -11.80
N ARG A 24 -7.72 13.25 -12.84
CA ARG A 24 -8.71 12.97 -13.89
C ARG A 24 -9.74 11.92 -13.48
N GLU A 25 -9.29 10.86 -12.81
CA GLU A 25 -10.09 9.65 -12.57
C GLU A 25 -10.59 9.54 -11.12
N GLU A 26 -10.13 10.43 -10.23
CA GLU A 26 -10.42 10.47 -8.79
C GLU A 26 -10.13 9.12 -8.08
N ARG A 27 -9.22 8.33 -8.64
CA ARG A 27 -8.87 6.99 -8.18
C ARG A 27 -7.45 6.62 -8.55
N LEU A 28 -6.90 5.61 -7.87
CA LEU A 28 -5.62 5.02 -8.23
C LEU A 28 -5.72 4.12 -9.48
N PRO A 29 -4.63 4.03 -10.27
CA PRO A 29 -4.56 3.17 -11.44
C PRO A 29 -4.61 1.68 -11.06
N ARG A 30 -5.25 0.88 -11.91
CA ARG A 30 -5.50 -0.55 -11.69
C ARG A 30 -4.64 -1.41 -12.62
N GLY A 31 -4.05 -2.47 -12.06
CA GLY A 31 -3.20 -3.40 -12.81
C GLY A 31 -3.94 -4.23 -13.88
N TRP A 32 -5.27 -4.21 -13.85
CA TRP A 32 -6.15 -4.93 -14.80
C TRP A 32 -6.92 -3.99 -15.73
N ALA A 33 -6.57 -2.69 -15.78
CA ALA A 33 -7.20 -1.75 -16.69
C ALA A 33 -6.93 -2.10 -18.17
N SER A 34 -7.88 -1.79 -19.05
CA SER A 34 -7.71 -1.96 -20.50
C SER A 34 -6.62 -1.03 -21.05
N ASP A 35 -6.48 0.15 -20.44
CA ASP A 35 -5.44 1.12 -20.79
C ASP A 35 -4.05 0.58 -20.40
N PRO A 36 -3.13 0.41 -21.37
CA PRO A 36 -1.75 0.00 -21.08
C PRO A 36 -0.98 1.01 -20.21
N ASP A 37 -1.28 2.31 -20.29
CA ASP A 37 -0.60 3.32 -19.49
C ASP A 37 -1.06 3.31 -18.04
N GLU A 38 -2.36 3.11 -17.79
CA GLU A 38 -2.89 2.85 -16.44
C GLU A 38 -2.21 1.63 -15.80
N ARG A 39 -2.08 0.53 -16.55
CA ARG A 39 -1.41 -0.69 -16.05
C ARG A 39 0.06 -0.48 -15.72
N ARG A 40 0.76 0.34 -16.51
CA ARG A 40 2.16 0.72 -16.24
C ARG A 40 2.28 1.51 -14.96
N LEU A 41 1.38 2.47 -14.72
CA LEU A 41 1.33 3.23 -13.46
C LEU A 41 1.03 2.34 -12.26
N ALA A 42 0.05 1.43 -12.38
CA ALA A 42 -0.27 0.48 -11.31
C ALA A 42 0.90 -0.46 -10.99
N SER A 43 1.59 -0.96 -12.01
CA SER A 43 2.78 -1.80 -11.85
C SER A 43 3.95 -1.04 -11.24
N TRP A 44 4.09 0.25 -11.57
CA TRP A 44 5.08 1.12 -10.96
C TRP A 44 4.79 1.36 -9.48
N LEU A 45 3.54 1.69 -9.12
CA LEU A 45 3.10 1.84 -7.73
C LEU A 45 3.38 0.60 -6.88
N ALA A 46 3.27 -0.60 -7.46
CA ALA A 46 3.59 -1.85 -6.77
C ALA A 46 5.11 -2.04 -6.53
N ARG A 47 5.95 -1.35 -7.30
CA ARG A 47 7.43 -1.39 -7.19
C ARG A 47 8.01 -0.19 -6.45
N VAL A 48 7.17 0.79 -6.10
CA VAL A 48 7.59 1.93 -5.29
C VAL A 48 8.14 1.40 -3.96
N PRO A 49 9.40 1.74 -3.60
CA PRO A 49 10.02 1.19 -2.41
C PRO A 49 9.25 1.60 -1.15
N SER A 50 9.25 0.71 -0.16
CA SER A 50 8.66 1.01 1.14
C SER A 50 9.37 2.22 1.76
N PRO A 51 8.64 3.15 2.40
CA PRO A 51 9.26 4.25 3.12
C PRO A 51 10.12 3.80 4.30
N TYR A 52 9.93 2.56 4.77
CA TYR A 52 10.71 1.93 5.83
C TYR A 52 11.88 1.07 5.31
N ALA A 53 12.12 1.03 4.00
CA ALA A 53 13.28 0.35 3.45
C ALA A 53 14.53 1.20 3.65
N GLU A 54 15.69 0.54 3.80
CA GLU A 54 16.99 1.21 3.82
C GLU A 54 17.22 1.91 2.46
N GLY A 55 17.45 3.23 2.48
CA GLY A 55 17.45 4.05 1.24
C GLY A 55 16.05 4.31 0.67
N GLY A 56 15.04 4.35 1.54
CA GLY A 56 13.64 4.63 1.21
C GLY A 56 13.37 6.00 0.59
N LEU A 57 12.10 6.25 0.30
CA LEU A 57 11.65 7.50 -0.33
C LEU A 57 11.91 8.71 0.56
N SER A 58 12.28 9.83 -0.05
CA SER A 58 12.27 11.12 0.66
C SER A 58 10.84 11.46 1.10
N GLU A 59 10.73 12.27 2.16
CA GLU A 59 9.46 12.68 2.74
C GLU A 59 8.56 13.42 1.74
N GLU A 60 9.13 14.30 0.90
CA GLU A 60 8.40 14.97 -0.18
C GLU A 60 7.77 13.96 -1.18
N LYS A 61 8.51 12.93 -1.58
CA LYS A 61 8.01 11.89 -2.51
C LYS A 61 6.89 11.07 -1.85
N MET A 62 6.99 10.82 -0.55
CA MET A 62 5.93 10.18 0.21
C MET A 62 4.67 11.05 0.31
N ASP A 63 4.81 12.36 0.49
CA ASP A 63 3.67 13.27 0.64
C ASP A 63 2.86 13.36 -0.65
N VAL A 64 3.52 13.45 -1.80
CA VAL A 64 2.82 13.41 -3.10
C VAL A 64 2.06 12.10 -3.29
N LEU A 65 2.69 10.96 -2.96
CA LEU A 65 2.02 9.65 -3.01
C LEU A 65 0.82 9.58 -2.05
N ARG A 66 0.98 10.12 -0.82
CA ARG A 66 -0.10 10.15 0.18
C ARG A 66 -1.28 11.01 -0.28
N ALA A 67 -1.00 12.15 -0.91
CA ALA A 67 -2.00 13.05 -1.50
C ALA A 67 -2.77 12.36 -2.65
N CYS A 68 -2.10 11.54 -3.46
CA CYS A 68 -2.71 10.69 -4.48
C CYS A 68 -3.56 9.53 -3.92
N GLY A 69 -3.66 9.39 -2.59
CA GLY A 69 -4.34 8.28 -1.94
C GLY A 69 -3.54 6.97 -1.91
N TRP A 70 -2.30 6.97 -2.40
CA TRP A 70 -1.43 5.79 -2.30
C TRP A 70 -1.01 5.55 -0.85
N ARG A 71 -0.94 4.29 -0.47
CA ARG A 71 -0.50 3.82 0.85
C ARG A 71 0.47 2.67 0.64
N ALA A 72 1.64 2.73 1.26
CA ALA A 72 2.63 1.67 1.13
C ALA A 72 2.08 0.34 1.65
N ASN A 73 2.54 -0.79 1.14
CA ASN A 73 2.13 -2.11 1.64
C ASN A 73 2.50 -2.32 3.13
N ALA A 74 3.61 -1.75 3.60
CA ALA A 74 3.92 -1.68 5.03
C ALA A 74 2.87 -0.87 5.80
N SER A 75 2.31 0.18 5.19
CA SER A 75 1.17 0.92 5.72
C SER A 75 -0.13 0.12 5.64
N GLN A 76 -0.33 -0.85 4.73
CA GLN A 76 -1.45 -1.78 4.83
C GLN A 76 -1.28 -2.73 6.01
N TRP A 77 -0.07 -3.25 6.25
CA TRP A 77 0.20 -4.06 7.44
C TRP A 77 -0.03 -3.25 8.72
N GLN A 78 0.52 -2.02 8.79
CA GLN A 78 0.34 -1.12 9.92
C GLN A 78 -1.12 -0.69 10.06
N TYR A 79 -1.82 -0.33 8.99
CA TYR A 79 -3.24 0.01 9.02
C TYR A 79 -4.12 -1.17 9.45
N LYS A 80 -3.78 -2.39 9.05
CA LYS A 80 -4.47 -3.60 9.51
C LYS A 80 -4.13 -3.92 10.97
N CYS A 81 -2.89 -3.68 11.41
CA CYS A 81 -2.48 -3.74 12.81
C CYS A 81 -3.25 -2.73 13.66
N ASP A 82 -3.23 -1.45 13.28
CA ASP A 82 -3.90 -0.35 13.97
C ASP A 82 -5.42 -0.55 13.97
N GLY A 83 -5.98 -0.96 12.84
CA GLY A 83 -7.40 -1.31 12.71
C GLY A 83 -7.79 -2.50 13.57
N LEU A 84 -6.93 -3.53 13.67
CA LEU A 84 -7.12 -4.67 14.56
C LEU A 84 -7.01 -4.25 16.03
N ALA A 85 -6.01 -3.43 16.38
CA ALA A 85 -5.79 -2.92 17.73
C ALA A 85 -6.97 -2.05 18.20
N ALA A 86 -7.45 -1.15 17.34
CA ALA A 86 -8.64 -0.35 17.59
C ALA A 86 -9.89 -1.23 17.74
N PHE A 87 -10.07 -2.22 16.85
CA PHE A 87 -11.20 -3.15 16.95
C PHE A 87 -11.19 -3.93 18.27
N VAL A 88 -10.05 -4.49 18.68
CA VAL A 88 -9.93 -5.22 19.94
C VAL A 88 -10.14 -4.27 21.13
N LYS A 89 -9.64 -3.03 21.05
CA LYS A 89 -9.82 -2.01 22.10
C LYS A 89 -11.29 -1.60 22.28
N HIS A 90 -12.06 -1.49 21.19
CA HIS A 90 -13.46 -1.02 21.24
C HIS A 90 -14.49 -2.15 21.40
N VAL A 91 -14.25 -3.29 20.75
CA VAL A 91 -15.21 -4.42 20.71
C VAL A 91 -14.84 -5.49 21.74
N HIS A 92 -13.65 -5.39 22.37
CA HIS A 92 -13.13 -6.32 23.39
C HIS A 92 -13.14 -7.80 22.95
N ARG A 93 -13.09 -8.05 21.64
CA ARG A 93 -13.00 -9.38 21.03
C ARG A 93 -12.18 -9.34 19.76
N PHE A 94 -11.75 -10.50 19.30
CA PHE A 94 -11.12 -10.64 17.99
C PHE A 94 -12.16 -10.57 16.85
N PRO A 95 -11.78 -10.00 15.68
CA PRO A 95 -12.59 -10.03 14.47
C PRO A 95 -12.96 -11.45 14.05
N SER A 96 -14.20 -11.64 13.57
CA SER A 96 -14.69 -12.93 13.10
C SER A 96 -14.91 -12.96 11.59
N LEU A 97 -14.48 -14.05 10.94
CA LEU A 97 -14.79 -14.34 9.53
C LEU A 97 -16.30 -14.49 9.28
N GLY A 98 -17.09 -14.80 10.32
CA GLY A 98 -18.54 -14.90 10.26
C GLY A 98 -19.29 -13.56 10.32
N SER A 99 -18.57 -12.43 10.47
CA SER A 99 -19.23 -11.12 10.63
C SER A 99 -19.98 -10.67 9.37
N ARG A 100 -21.08 -9.94 9.55
CA ARG A 100 -21.80 -9.27 8.45
C ARG A 100 -21.06 -8.01 7.97
N ASN A 101 -20.12 -7.49 8.76
CA ASN A 101 -19.33 -6.31 8.43
C ASN A 101 -18.12 -6.67 7.55
N ALA A 102 -18.02 -6.05 6.37
CA ALA A 102 -16.93 -6.26 5.42
C ALA A 102 -15.55 -5.87 6.00
N SER A 103 -15.49 -4.79 6.79
CA SER A 103 -14.26 -4.33 7.44
C SER A 103 -13.78 -5.33 8.49
N GLU A 104 -14.70 -5.89 9.29
CA GLU A 104 -14.37 -6.92 10.29
C GLU A 104 -13.89 -8.22 9.63
N LYS A 105 -14.60 -8.68 8.59
CA LYS A 105 -14.19 -9.85 7.80
C LYS A 105 -12.79 -9.69 7.22
N SER A 106 -12.48 -8.50 6.70
CA SER A 106 -11.16 -8.21 6.14
C SER A 106 -10.06 -8.26 7.21
N LEU A 107 -10.32 -7.77 8.43
CA LEU A 107 -9.38 -7.88 9.56
C LEU A 107 -9.20 -9.33 10.02
N ALA A 108 -10.28 -10.12 10.08
CA ALA A 108 -10.24 -11.53 10.47
C ALA A 108 -9.45 -12.38 9.46
N ALA A 109 -9.67 -12.17 8.16
CA ALA A 109 -8.93 -12.86 7.10
C ALA A 109 -7.44 -12.52 7.16
N TRP A 110 -7.12 -11.24 7.34
CA TRP A 110 -5.74 -10.78 7.47
C TRP A 110 -5.05 -11.40 8.71
N MET A 111 -5.73 -11.45 9.87
CA MET A 111 -5.21 -12.12 11.06
C MET A 111 -4.90 -13.60 10.81
N SER A 112 -5.80 -14.34 10.15
CA SER A 112 -5.57 -15.75 9.81
C SER A 112 -4.36 -15.92 8.88
N SER A 113 -4.19 -15.03 7.90
CA SER A 113 -3.00 -15.03 7.03
C SER A 113 -1.72 -14.74 7.81
N GLN A 114 -1.72 -13.84 8.81
CA GLN A 114 -0.53 -13.61 9.65
C GLN A 114 -0.20 -14.83 10.51
N ARG A 115 -1.21 -15.50 11.10
CA ARG A 115 -1.00 -16.74 11.87
C ARG A 115 -0.38 -17.84 11.01
N ALA A 116 -0.86 -18.01 9.78
CA ALA A 116 -0.29 -18.96 8.84
C ALA A 116 1.17 -18.61 8.47
N ARG A 117 1.48 -17.32 8.27
CA ARG A 117 2.86 -16.85 7.99
C ARG A 117 3.80 -17.04 9.18
N HIS A 118 3.32 -16.86 10.40
CA HIS A 118 4.08 -17.14 11.63
C HIS A 118 4.36 -18.65 11.78
N LEU A 119 3.37 -19.50 11.50
CA LEU A 119 3.56 -20.96 11.49
C LEU A 119 4.56 -21.42 10.41
N ASN A 120 4.61 -20.72 9.27
CA ASN A 120 5.54 -20.99 8.17
C ASN A 120 6.92 -20.31 8.32
N GLY A 121 7.22 -19.68 9.46
CA GLY A 121 8.53 -19.05 9.72
C GLY A 121 8.83 -17.79 8.88
N GLN A 122 7.82 -17.20 8.24
CA GLN A 122 7.95 -16.00 7.41
C GLN A 122 7.76 -14.68 8.18
N LEU A 123 7.51 -14.77 9.49
CA LEU A 123 7.47 -13.65 10.42
C LEU A 123 8.47 -13.93 11.54
N PRO A 124 9.31 -12.95 11.94
CA PRO A 124 10.16 -13.09 13.11
C PRO A 124 9.31 -13.33 14.37
N ARG A 125 9.86 -14.11 15.31
CA ARG A 125 9.25 -14.44 16.60
C ARG A 125 9.08 -13.21 17.48
#